data_AF-A0A7J3VT11-F1
#
_entry.id   AF-A0A7J3VT11-F1
#
_cell.length_a   1.000
_cell.length_b   1.000
_cell.length_c   1.000
_cell.angle_alpha   90.00
_cell.angle_beta   90.00
_cell.angle_gamma   90.00
#
_symmetry.space_group_name_H-M   'P 1'
#
loop_
_entity.id
_entity.type
_entity.pdbx_description
1 polymer ?
#
loop_
_entity_poly.entity_id
_entity_poly.type
_entity_poly.pdbx_seq_one_letter_code
_entity_poly.pdbx_strand_id
1 'polypeptide(L)'
;VDTPSSRRGNIRRIVEEVRWTLDINGYGHVKIFVSGGLDERRISELRDLVDGFGVGTSIAFPPSVDLSLDIVEREGVAFSKRGKLPGRKQVYRCVNYHDVVTPWRNALEKCPVCMSNARPLLTPLIENGRGVRETPPPKNVRSYVLRQLEETKGQLKPAMFRL
;
A
#
# COMPACT_ATOMS: atom_id res chain seq x y z
N VAL A 1 3.48 -26.88 2.71
CA VAL A 1 4.52 -26.97 3.76
C VAL A 1 4.20 -25.94 4.84
N ASP A 2 3.82 -26.40 6.03
CA ASP A 2 3.54 -25.56 7.19
C ASP A 2 4.31 -26.12 8.39
N THR A 3 5.62 -25.85 8.42
CA THR A 3 6.50 -26.47 9.42
C THR A 3 6.48 -25.65 10.71
N PRO A 4 6.16 -26.27 11.88
CA PRO A 4 6.24 -25.60 13.18
C PRO A 4 7.61 -24.98 13.41
N SER A 5 7.69 -23.87 14.14
CA SER A 5 8.96 -23.15 14.38
C SER A 5 10.05 -24.05 14.96
N SER A 6 9.68 -24.98 15.85
CA SER A 6 10.59 -25.96 16.46
C SER A 6 11.21 -26.98 15.48
N ARG A 7 10.61 -27.16 14.30
CA ARG A 7 11.06 -28.11 13.27
C ARG A 7 11.45 -27.44 11.96
N ARG A 8 11.26 -26.13 11.85
CA ARG A 8 11.39 -25.39 10.60
C ARG A 8 12.83 -25.29 10.12
N GLY A 9 13.79 -25.20 11.03
CA GLY A 9 15.20 -25.02 10.70
C GLY A 9 15.38 -24.00 9.57
N ASN A 10 15.90 -24.46 8.43
CA ASN A 10 15.91 -23.71 7.18
C ASN A 10 14.77 -24.16 6.26
N ILE A 11 13.70 -23.35 6.19
CA ILE A 11 12.51 -23.65 5.38
C ILE A 11 12.82 -23.76 3.88
N ARG A 12 13.81 -23.01 3.38
CA ARG A 12 14.23 -23.10 1.97
C ARG A 12 14.77 -24.49 1.65
N ARG A 13 15.68 -25.00 2.49
CA ARG A 13 16.24 -26.35 2.33
C ARG A 13 15.16 -27.43 2.40
N ILE A 14 14.18 -27.28 3.29
CA ILE A 14 13.03 -28.21 3.37
C ILE A 14 12.26 -28.20 2.05
N VAL A 15 11.99 -27.04 1.47
CA VAL A 15 11.29 -26.93 0.19
C VAL A 15 12.11 -27.53 -0.96
N GLU A 16 13.43 -27.29 -0.99
CA GLU A 16 14.35 -27.88 -1.98
C GLU A 16 14.35 -29.41 -1.88
N GLU A 17 14.40 -29.97 -0.67
CA GLU A 17 14.35 -31.41 -0.42
C GLU A 17 13.00 -32.02 -0.86
N VAL A 18 11.89 -31.34 -0.54
CA VAL A 18 10.56 -31.76 -1.00
C VAL A 18 10.48 -31.74 -2.52
N ARG A 19 10.95 -30.67 -3.17
CA ARG A 19 10.95 -30.53 -4.63
C ARG A 19 11.77 -31.63 -5.29
N TRP A 20 13.01 -31.83 -4.82
CA TRP A 20 13.88 -32.91 -5.30
C TRP A 20 13.21 -34.28 -5.18
N THR A 21 12.64 -34.58 -4.01
CA THR A 21 12.00 -35.87 -3.73
C THR A 21 10.81 -36.12 -4.65
N LEU A 22 10.00 -35.09 -4.91
CA LEU A 22 8.89 -35.20 -5.85
C LEU A 22 9.41 -35.43 -7.29
N ASP A 23 10.46 -34.72 -7.68
CA ASP A 23 11.00 -34.78 -9.05
C ASP A 23 11.61 -36.13 -9.39
N ILE A 24 12.41 -36.72 -8.49
CA ILE A 24 13.00 -38.04 -8.72
C ILE A 24 11.94 -39.16 -8.82
N ASN A 25 10.74 -38.92 -8.30
CA ASN A 25 9.61 -39.83 -8.36
C ASN A 25 8.62 -39.48 -9.50
N GLY A 26 8.95 -38.52 -10.38
CA GLY A 26 8.12 -38.15 -11.53
C GLY A 26 6.96 -37.18 -11.23
N TYR A 27 6.91 -36.58 -10.03
CA TYR A 27 5.85 -35.68 -9.59
C TYR A 27 6.18 -34.18 -9.79
N GLY A 28 6.86 -33.84 -10.89
CA GLY A 28 7.22 -32.45 -11.24
C GLY A 28 6.03 -31.50 -11.35
N HIS A 29 4.83 -32.02 -11.62
CA HIS A 29 3.59 -31.24 -11.73
C HIS A 29 2.99 -30.83 -10.38
N VAL A 30 3.43 -31.43 -9.27
CA VAL A 30 2.90 -31.13 -7.94
C VAL A 30 3.41 -29.77 -7.48
N LYS A 31 2.49 -28.83 -7.25
CA LYS A 31 2.80 -27.48 -6.78
C LYS A 31 3.11 -27.44 -5.29
N ILE A 32 4.00 -26.56 -4.88
CA ILE A 32 4.40 -26.37 -3.49
C ILE A 32 3.84 -25.05 -2.97
N PHE A 33 3.03 -25.12 -1.93
CA PHE A 33 2.54 -23.96 -1.19
C PHE A 33 3.18 -23.90 0.19
N VAL A 34 3.59 -22.72 0.65
CA VAL A 34 4.19 -22.51 1.99
C VAL A 34 3.33 -21.58 2.83
N SER A 35 3.20 -21.86 4.13
CA SER A 35 2.51 -20.99 5.09
C SER A 35 3.26 -20.91 6.42
N GLY A 36 2.74 -20.06 7.32
CA GLY A 36 3.16 -20.01 8.72
C GLY A 36 4.32 -19.04 8.98
N GLY A 37 4.04 -17.91 9.62
CA GLY A 37 5.07 -16.92 10.00
C GLY A 37 5.82 -16.35 8.80
N LEU A 38 5.12 -16.04 7.71
CA LEU A 38 5.70 -15.42 6.52
C LEU A 38 5.64 -13.90 6.64
N ASP A 39 6.73 -13.24 6.25
CA ASP A 39 6.87 -11.79 6.07
C ASP A 39 7.43 -11.52 4.65
N GLU A 40 7.61 -10.25 4.30
CA GLU A 40 8.08 -9.83 2.97
C GLU A 40 9.46 -10.42 2.64
N ARG A 41 10.33 -10.51 3.65
CA ARG A 41 11.68 -11.07 3.51
C ARG A 41 11.63 -12.56 3.19
N ARG A 42 10.90 -13.34 3.98
CA ARG A 42 10.76 -14.80 3.78
C ARG A 42 10.08 -15.12 2.46
N ILE A 43 9.10 -14.33 2.06
CA ILE A 43 8.47 -14.47 0.74
C ILE A 43 9.52 -14.24 -0.35
N SER A 44 10.34 -13.19 -0.24
CA SER A 44 11.40 -12.91 -1.23
C SER A 44 12.44 -14.04 -1.31
N GLU A 45 12.77 -14.69 -0.20
CA GLU A 45 13.73 -15.80 -0.13
C GLU A 45 13.18 -17.14 -0.66
N LEU A 46 11.86 -17.26 -0.85
CA LEU A 46 11.20 -18.51 -1.23
C LEU A 46 10.47 -18.43 -2.59
N ARG A 47 10.22 -17.23 -3.11
CA ARG A 47 9.38 -17.01 -4.31
C ARG A 47 9.88 -17.69 -5.58
N ASP A 48 11.15 -18.06 -5.63
CA ASP A 48 11.77 -18.78 -6.75
C ASP A 48 11.55 -20.29 -6.69
N LEU A 49 11.09 -20.82 -5.55
CA LEU A 49 10.95 -22.26 -5.29
C LEU A 49 9.51 -22.73 -5.04
N VAL A 50 8.56 -21.82 -4.80
CA VAL A 50 7.20 -22.17 -4.39
C VAL A 50 6.16 -21.53 -5.31
N ASP A 51 5.02 -22.21 -5.46
CA ASP A 51 3.92 -21.78 -6.32
C ASP A 51 2.94 -20.84 -5.63
N GLY A 52 2.96 -20.79 -4.29
CA GLY A 52 2.08 -19.90 -3.55
C GLY A 52 2.33 -19.83 -2.05
N PHE A 53 1.71 -18.83 -1.43
CA PHE A 53 1.94 -18.46 -0.04
C PHE A 53 0.62 -18.35 0.73
N GLY A 54 0.59 -18.91 1.93
CA GLY A 54 -0.43 -18.64 2.95
C GLY A 54 0.09 -17.66 3.98
N VAL A 55 -0.29 -16.39 3.88
CA VAL A 55 0.17 -15.31 4.75
C VAL A 55 -0.93 -14.91 5.73
N GLY A 56 -0.63 -14.99 7.03
CA GLY A 56 -1.58 -14.73 8.10
C GLY A 56 -1.22 -13.49 8.91
N THR A 57 -0.57 -13.70 10.06
CA THR A 57 -0.33 -12.68 11.10
C THR A 57 0.25 -11.37 10.59
N SER A 58 1.22 -11.40 9.66
CA SER A 58 1.85 -10.20 9.10
C SER A 58 0.90 -9.28 8.32
N ILE A 59 -0.19 -9.83 7.77
CA ILE A 59 -1.23 -9.05 7.06
C ILE A 59 -2.43 -8.77 7.97
N ALA A 60 -2.82 -9.75 8.80
CA ALA A 60 -4.00 -9.61 9.66
C ALA A 60 -3.77 -8.68 10.86
N PHE A 61 -2.53 -8.61 11.35
CA PHE A 61 -2.11 -7.79 12.48
C PHE A 61 -0.88 -6.93 12.12
N PRO A 62 -0.98 -6.05 11.11
CA PRO A 62 0.12 -5.16 10.75
C PRO A 62 0.27 -4.07 11.82
N PRO A 63 1.44 -3.39 11.89
CA PRO A 63 1.56 -2.16 12.68
C PRO A 63 0.44 -1.17 12.31
N SER A 64 -0.15 -0.51 13.32
CA SER A 64 -1.20 0.46 13.08
C SER A 64 -0.65 1.71 12.38
N VAL A 65 -1.45 2.27 11.47
CA VAL A 65 -1.22 3.63 10.97
C VAL A 65 -1.89 4.58 11.95
N ASP A 66 -1.10 5.38 12.66
CA ASP A 66 -1.60 6.35 13.64
C ASP A 66 -2.23 7.55 12.93
N LEU A 67 -3.57 7.57 12.89
CA LEU A 67 -4.35 8.62 12.27
C LEU A 67 -5.00 9.49 13.35
N SER A 68 -4.90 10.81 13.18
CA SER A 68 -5.57 11.78 14.04
C SER A 68 -6.62 12.57 13.26
N LEU A 69 -7.69 12.95 13.96
CA LEU A 69 -8.68 13.90 13.48
C LEU A 69 -8.53 15.19 14.27
N ASP A 70 -8.25 16.28 13.57
CA ASP A 70 -8.00 17.59 14.17
C ASP A 70 -8.80 18.66 13.42
N ILE A 71 -9.36 19.62 14.16
CA ILE A 71 -9.95 20.82 13.57
C ILE A 71 -8.82 21.68 12.99
N VAL A 72 -8.94 22.02 11.70
CA VAL A 72 -7.98 22.88 10.98
C VAL A 72 -8.60 24.20 10.52
N GLU A 73 -9.91 24.36 10.60
CA GLU A 73 -10.62 25.57 10.22
C GLU A 73 -11.87 25.71 11.08
N ARG A 74 -12.15 26.92 11.55
CA ARG A 74 -13.35 27.26 12.32
C ARG A 74 -14.02 28.46 11.68
N GLU A 75 -15.29 28.35 11.33
CA GLU A 75 -16.08 29.46 10.75
C GLU A 75 -15.38 30.11 9.53
N GLY A 76 -14.69 29.29 8.72
CA GLY A 76 -13.93 29.75 7.55
C GLY A 76 -12.55 30.36 7.85
N VAL A 77 -12.17 30.48 9.13
CA VAL A 77 -10.87 30.99 9.57
C VAL A 77 -9.92 29.83 9.85
N ALA A 78 -8.72 29.89 9.27
CA ALA A 78 -7.67 28.90 9.48
C ALA A 78 -7.26 28.85 10.97
N PHE A 79 -7.43 27.70 11.61
CA PHE A 79 -7.22 27.53 13.06
C PHE A 79 -6.89 26.08 13.40
N SER A 80 -5.84 25.83 14.17
CA SER A 80 -5.47 24.50 14.64
C SER A 80 -4.70 24.56 15.96
N LYS A 81 -4.62 23.42 16.67
CA LYS A 81 -3.69 23.27 17.79
C LYS A 81 -2.24 23.21 17.29
N ARG A 82 -1.30 23.39 18.22
CA ARG A 82 0.15 23.25 17.97
C ARG A 82 0.48 21.89 17.35
N GLY A 83 1.43 21.89 16.41
CA GLY A 83 1.86 20.68 15.69
C GLY A 83 0.94 20.25 14.54
N LYS A 84 -0.12 21.01 14.23
CA LYS A 84 -1.02 20.75 13.09
C LYS A 84 -1.10 21.98 12.19
N LEU A 85 -1.09 21.76 10.87
CA LEU A 85 -1.19 22.83 9.90
C LEU A 85 -2.64 23.34 9.80
N PRO A 86 -2.91 24.65 9.95
CA PRO A 86 -4.26 25.22 9.86
C PRO A 86 -4.74 25.34 8.40
N GLY A 87 -6.02 25.66 8.22
CA GLY A 87 -6.73 25.87 6.96
C GLY A 87 -7.15 24.58 6.23
N ARG A 88 -8.20 24.66 5.41
CA ARG A 88 -8.53 23.59 4.44
C ARG A 88 -7.43 23.46 3.38
N LYS A 89 -7.16 22.23 2.95
CA LYS A 89 -6.06 21.88 2.03
C LYS A 89 -6.50 20.91 0.96
N GLN A 90 -5.79 20.90 -0.16
CA GLN A 90 -5.90 19.91 -1.21
C GLN A 90 -4.56 19.16 -1.36
N VAL A 91 -4.62 17.90 -1.79
CA VAL A 91 -3.44 17.12 -2.15
C VAL A 91 -3.49 16.86 -3.65
N TYR A 92 -2.43 17.23 -4.36
CA TYR A 92 -2.27 16.98 -5.78
C TYR A 92 -1.20 15.92 -6.01
N ARG A 93 -1.42 15.04 -6.98
CA ARG A 93 -0.45 14.03 -7.40
C ARG A 93 -0.20 14.11 -8.89
N CYS A 94 1.07 14.03 -9.29
CA CYS A 94 1.45 13.88 -10.69
C CYS A 94 1.68 12.41 -11.08
N VAL A 95 1.90 12.16 -12.37
CA VAL A 95 2.16 10.80 -12.89
C VAL A 95 3.39 10.11 -12.28
N ASN A 96 4.36 10.89 -11.79
CA ASN A 96 5.56 10.39 -11.12
C ASN A 96 5.38 10.26 -9.59
N TYR A 97 4.14 10.28 -9.10
CA TYR A 97 3.80 10.11 -7.69
C TYR A 97 4.41 11.14 -6.72
N HIS A 98 4.88 12.29 -7.21
CA HIS A 98 5.14 13.44 -6.34
C HIS A 98 3.82 14.01 -5.83
N ASP A 99 3.65 13.97 -4.51
CA ASP A 99 2.53 14.57 -3.80
C ASP A 99 2.84 15.99 -3.37
N VAL A 100 1.89 16.89 -3.59
CA VAL A 100 1.99 18.29 -3.18
C VAL A 100 0.74 18.70 -2.44
N VAL A 101 0.91 19.22 -1.22
CA VAL A 101 -0.16 19.79 -0.42
C VAL A 101 -0.21 21.30 -0.65
N THR A 102 -1.39 21.83 -0.96
CA THR A 102 -1.64 23.26 -1.12
C THR A 102 -2.84 23.71 -0.28
N PRO A 103 -2.96 25.02 0.04
CA PRO A 103 -4.22 25.59 0.53
C PRO A 103 -5.37 25.27 -0.43
N TRP A 104 -6.58 25.04 0.10
CA TRP A 104 -7.74 24.58 -0.70
C TRP A 104 -8.05 25.46 -1.93
N ARG A 105 -7.84 26.77 -1.83
CA ARG A 105 -8.11 27.74 -2.90
C ARG A 105 -7.00 27.76 -3.98
N ASN A 106 -5.86 27.13 -3.71
CA ASN A 106 -4.71 27.15 -4.61
C ASN A 106 -4.76 25.91 -5.50
N ALA A 107 -5.26 26.10 -6.74
CA ALA A 107 -5.22 25.08 -7.76
C ALA A 107 -3.77 24.80 -8.22
N LEU A 108 -3.45 23.53 -8.46
CA LEU A 108 -2.14 23.13 -8.95
C LEU A 108 -2.31 22.24 -10.19
N GLU A 109 -2.07 22.81 -11.37
CA GLU A 109 -2.17 22.09 -12.64
C GLU A 109 -0.87 21.34 -12.99
N LYS A 110 0.27 21.86 -12.53
CA LYS A 110 1.61 21.34 -12.84
C LYS A 110 2.37 21.01 -11.57
N CYS A 111 3.05 19.86 -11.58
CA CYS A 111 3.92 19.42 -10.51
C CYS A 111 5.15 20.35 -10.41
N PRO A 112 5.47 20.91 -9.25
CA PRO A 112 6.63 21.77 -9.07
C PRO A 112 7.98 21.02 -9.16
N VAL A 113 7.97 19.69 -9.10
CA VAL A 113 9.20 18.86 -9.14
C VAL A 113 9.58 18.50 -10.57
N CYS A 114 8.59 18.09 -11.37
CA CYS A 114 8.83 17.45 -12.67
C CYS A 114 7.99 18.06 -13.80
N MET A 115 7.26 19.14 -13.53
CA MET A 115 6.43 19.88 -14.49
C MET A 115 5.35 19.06 -15.21
N SER A 116 5.14 17.81 -14.80
CA SER A 116 4.05 16.97 -15.29
C SER A 116 2.70 17.45 -14.77
N ASN A 117 1.62 17.07 -15.44
CA ASN A 117 0.27 17.40 -14.98
C ASN A 117 0.03 16.83 -13.57
N ALA A 118 -0.58 17.63 -12.71
CA ALA A 118 -0.95 17.28 -11.36
C ALA A 118 -2.49 17.23 -11.28
N ARG A 119 -3.02 16.20 -10.63
CA ARG A 119 -4.47 16.03 -10.41
C ARG A 119 -4.82 16.10 -8.93
N PRO A 120 -5.96 16.67 -8.54
CA PRO A 120 -6.40 16.66 -7.15
C PRO A 120 -6.76 15.23 -6.73
N LEU A 121 -6.50 14.90 -5.45
CA LEU A 121 -6.80 13.59 -4.86
C LEU A 121 -8.02 13.65 -3.94
N LEU A 122 -8.20 14.73 -3.17
CA LEU A 122 -9.34 14.87 -2.27
C LEU A 122 -10.57 15.30 -3.08
N THR A 123 -11.61 14.48 -3.00
CA THR A 123 -12.89 14.69 -3.68
C THR A 123 -14.03 14.40 -2.69
N PRO A 124 -15.17 15.10 -2.76
CA PRO A 124 -16.29 14.87 -1.86
C PRO A 124 -16.82 13.43 -1.98
N LEU A 125 -16.98 12.75 -0.85
CA LEU A 125 -17.71 11.48 -0.77
C LEU A 125 -19.13 11.67 -0.22
N ILE A 126 -19.31 12.65 0.66
CA ILE A 126 -20.57 12.98 1.31
C ILE A 126 -20.76 14.50 1.22
N GLU A 127 -21.95 14.94 0.82
CA GLU A 127 -22.38 16.34 0.87
C GLU A 127 -23.76 16.42 1.52
N ASN A 128 -23.94 17.32 2.49
CA ASN A 128 -25.20 17.50 3.22
C ASN A 128 -25.80 16.18 3.76
N GLY A 129 -24.94 15.29 4.27
CA GLY A 129 -25.33 13.99 4.81
C GLY A 129 -25.67 12.91 3.77
N ARG A 130 -25.51 13.19 2.47
CA ARG A 130 -25.80 12.23 1.38
C ARG A 130 -24.51 11.81 0.69
N GLY A 131 -24.38 10.52 0.41
CA GLY A 131 -23.29 10.01 -0.44
C GLY A 131 -23.44 10.57 -1.85
N VAL A 132 -22.42 11.29 -2.33
CA VAL A 132 -22.41 11.91 -3.67
C VAL A 132 -21.53 11.16 -4.66
N ARG A 133 -20.96 10.03 -4.24
CA ARG A 133 -20.14 9.16 -5.07
C ARG A 133 -20.43 7.70 -4.77
N GLU A 134 -20.40 6.89 -5.83
CA GLU A 134 -20.40 5.45 -5.69
C GLU A 134 -19.04 4.96 -5.21
N THR A 135 -19.05 3.99 -4.30
CA THR A 135 -17.85 3.31 -3.85
C THR A 135 -17.55 2.14 -4.78
N PRO A 136 -16.32 2.02 -5.31
CA PRO A 136 -15.98 0.93 -6.20
C PRO A 136 -16.01 -0.41 -5.44
N PRO A 137 -16.37 -1.53 -6.11
CA PRO A 137 -16.34 -2.84 -5.48
C PRO A 137 -14.90 -3.24 -5.13
N PRO A 138 -14.69 -4.14 -4.14
CA PRO A 138 -13.35 -4.52 -3.66
C PRO A 138 -12.38 -4.97 -4.76
N LYS A 139 -12.88 -5.65 -5.81
CA LYS A 139 -12.06 -6.05 -6.97
C LYS A 139 -11.43 -4.85 -7.69
N ASN A 140 -12.20 -3.78 -7.89
CA ASN A 140 -11.73 -2.58 -8.57
C ASN A 140 -10.72 -1.82 -7.69
N VAL A 141 -10.95 -1.78 -6.38
CA VAL A 141 -9.98 -1.22 -5.41
C VAL A 141 -8.67 -1.99 -5.45
N ARG A 142 -8.72 -3.34 -5.44
CA ARG A 142 -7.53 -4.19 -5.57
C ARG A 142 -6.78 -3.92 -6.88
N SER A 143 -7.49 -3.89 -8.01
CA SER A 143 -6.87 -3.61 -9.31
C SER A 143 -6.24 -2.22 -9.37
N TYR A 144 -6.87 -1.22 -8.75
CA TYR A 144 -6.31 0.13 -8.62
C TYR A 144 -4.99 0.09 -7.83
N VAL A 145 -4.98 -0.51 -6.63
CA VAL A 145 -3.77 -0.61 -5.80
C VAL A 145 -2.63 -1.37 -6.52
N LEU A 146 -2.93 -2.48 -7.19
CA LEU A 146 -1.91 -3.26 -7.92
C LEU A 146 -1.28 -2.44 -9.05
N ARG A 147 -2.07 -1.67 -9.80
CA ARG A 147 -1.55 -0.77 -10.83
C ARG A 147 -0.62 0.28 -10.23
N GLN A 148 -1.02 0.89 -9.10
CA GLN A 148 -0.18 1.88 -8.42
C GLN A 148 1.14 1.27 -7.92
N LEU A 149 1.10 0.07 -7.34
CA LEU A 149 2.31 -0.63 -6.90
C LEU A 149 3.26 -0.94 -8.06
N GLU A 150 2.74 -1.22 -9.26
CA GLU A 150 3.55 -1.41 -10.45
C GLU A 150 4.20 -0.11 -10.93
N GLU A 151 3.41 0.97 -11.00
CA GLU A 151 3.88 2.31 -11.40
C GLU A 151 4.89 2.92 -10.40
N THR A 152 4.84 2.53 -9.13
CA THR A 152 5.67 3.12 -8.06
C THR A 152 6.91 2.33 -7.69
N LYS A 153 7.20 1.21 -8.37
CA LYS A 153 8.40 0.39 -8.09
C LYS A 153 9.67 1.27 -8.11
N GLY A 154 10.24 1.51 -6.94
CA GLY A 154 11.48 2.30 -6.77
C GLY A 154 11.31 3.83 -6.68
N GLN A 155 10.11 4.37 -6.53
CA GLN A 155 9.86 5.83 -6.66
C GLN A 155 9.17 6.52 -5.47
N LEU A 156 8.92 5.83 -4.35
CA LEU A 156 8.19 6.44 -3.22
C LEU A 156 9.06 7.52 -2.53
N LYS A 157 8.66 8.79 -2.67
CA LYS A 157 9.21 9.94 -1.94
C LYS A 157 8.12 10.56 -1.05
N PRO A 158 8.48 11.13 0.11
CA PRO A 158 7.52 11.81 0.98
C PRO A 158 6.83 12.99 0.30
N ALA A 159 5.60 13.30 0.71
CA ALA A 159 4.83 14.43 0.19
C ALA A 159 5.51 15.76 0.50
N MET A 160 5.47 16.70 -0.45
CA MET A 160 6.01 18.04 -0.28
C MET A 160 4.93 19.07 0.03
N PHE A 161 5.28 20.04 0.87
CA PHE A 161 4.40 21.16 1.21
C PHE A 161 4.77 22.37 0.38
N ARG A 162 3.75 23.06 -0.16
CA ARG A 162 3.93 24.37 -0.78
C ARG A 162 3.06 25.38 -0.04
N LEU A 163 3.73 26.37 0.55
CA LEU A 163 3.11 27.56 1.14
C LEU A 163 2.71 28.53 0.03
#